data_AF-A0A1J3K9S1-F1
#
_entry.id   AF-A0A1J3K9S1-F1
#
_cell.length_a   1.000
_cell.length_b   1.000
_cell.length_c   1.000
_cell.angle_alpha   90.00
_cell.angle_beta   90.00
_cell.angle_gamma   90.00
#
_symmetry.space_group_name_H-M   'P 1'
#
loop_
_entity.id
_entity.type
_entity.pdbx_description
1 polymer ?
#
loop_
_entity_poly.entity_id
_entity_poly.type
_entity_poly.pdbx_seq_one_letter_code
_entity_poly.pdbx_strand_id
1 'polypeptide(L)' 'LVGVEDSVEELVGHLVENENFHVVSISGMGGIGKTTLGRQVFHHDNIRRHFDGFAWVCVSQEFTRKDVWQRILQDLR' A
#
# COMPACT_ATOMS: atom_id res chain seq x y z
N LEU A 1 5.18 -6.94 15.78
CA LEU A 1 4.02 -7.85 15.82
C LEU A 1 4.56 -9.13 15.22
N VAL A 2 5.04 -10.04 16.07
CA VAL A 2 6.03 -11.06 15.67
C VAL A 2 5.56 -11.85 14.43
N GLY A 3 6.33 -11.76 13.34
CA GLY A 3 6.09 -12.49 12.09
C GLY A 3 5.48 -11.66 10.94
N VAL A 4 5.12 -10.39 11.19
CA VAL A 4 4.70 -9.46 10.12
C VAL A 4 5.91 -8.79 9.46
N GLU A 5 7.01 -8.69 10.19
CA GLU A 5 8.23 -8.02 9.75
C GLU A 5 8.79 -8.64 8.46
N ASP A 6 8.88 -9.97 8.38
CA ASP A 6 9.37 -10.68 7.18
C ASP A 6 8.49 -10.41 5.96
N SER A 7 7.16 -10.40 6.13
CA SER A 7 6.22 -10.07 5.04
C SER A 7 6.30 -8.61 4.61
N VAL A 8 6.62 -7.68 5.53
CA VAL A 8 6.87 -6.28 5.16
C VAL A 8 8.11 -6.19 4.31
N GLU A 9 9.21 -6.79 4.72
CA GLU A 9 10.48 -6.74 3.98
C GLU A 9 10.36 -7.40 2.60
N GLU A 10 9.68 -8.54 2.49
CA GLU A 10 9.40 -9.21 1.21
C GLU A 10 8.62 -8.28 0.25
N LEU A 11 7.52 -7.69 0.73
CA LEU A 11 6.71 -6.79 -0.09
C LEU A 11 7.45 -5.50 -0.46
N VAL A 12 8.25 -4.95 0.46
CA VAL A 12 9.09 -3.79 0.19
C VAL A 12 10.11 -4.12 -0.90
N GLY A 13 10.80 -5.27 -0.80
CA GLY A 13 11.77 -5.73 -1.78
C GLY A 13 11.18 -5.78 -3.18
N HIS A 14 10.02 -6.43 -3.34
CA HIS A 14 9.33 -6.50 -4.63
C HIS A 14 8.93 -5.12 -5.21
N LEU A 15 8.61 -4.15 -4.35
CA LEU A 15 8.17 -2.83 -4.79
C LEU A 15 9.33 -1.89 -5.14
N VAL A 16 10.56 -2.17 -4.67
CA VAL A 16 11.74 -1.30 -4.89
C VAL A 16 12.82 -1.93 -5.78
N GLU A 17 12.69 -3.22 -6.14
CA GLU A 17 13.70 -3.97 -6.90
C GLU A 17 13.91 -3.45 -8.33
N ASN A 18 12.92 -2.81 -8.96
CA ASN A 18 13.08 -2.22 -10.29
C ASN A 18 12.09 -1.07 -10.56
N GLU A 19 12.40 -0.22 -11.53
CA GLU A 19 11.61 0.98 -11.89
C GLU A 19 10.34 0.67 -12.71
N ASN A 20 9.92 -0.60 -12.79
CA ASN A 20 8.70 -0.95 -13.50
C ASN A 20 7.45 -0.70 -12.65
N PHE A 21 6.30 -0.70 -13.31
CA PHE A 21 5.02 -0.63 -12.62
C PHE A 21 4.71 -1.97 -11.92
N HIS A 22 4.58 -1.93 -10.59
CA HIS A 22 4.25 -3.08 -9.75
C HIS A 22 2.84 -2.99 -9.17
N VAL A 23 2.13 -4.12 -9.12
CA VAL A 23 0.84 -4.26 -8.41
C VAL A 23 0.94 -5.45 -7.46
N VAL A 24 0.62 -5.19 -6.19
CA VAL A 24 0.59 -6.20 -5.13
C VAL A 24 -0.84 -6.34 -4.62
N SER A 25 -1.30 -7.58 -4.43
CA SER A 25 -2.60 -7.88 -3.81
C SER A 25 -2.39 -8.62 -2.49
N ILE A 26 -2.97 -8.09 -1.41
CA ILE A 26 -2.97 -8.72 -0.09
C ILE A 26 -4.38 -9.29 0.16
N SER A 27 -4.49 -10.62 0.18
CA SER A 27 -5.77 -11.33 0.30
C SER A 27 -5.78 -12.26 1.52
N GLY A 28 -6.97 -12.52 2.09
CA GLY A 28 -7.12 -13.35 3.29
C GLY A 28 -8.40 -13.06 4.07
N MET A 29 -8.66 -13.84 5.12
CA MET A 29 -9.88 -13.72 5.94
C MET A 29 -10.06 -12.33 6.57
N GLY A 30 -11.30 -12.01 6.93
CA GLY A 30 -11.61 -10.80 7.69
C GLY A 30 -10.85 -10.77 9.02
N GLY A 31 -10.38 -9.59 9.44
CA GLY A 31 -9.69 -9.41 10.74
C GLY A 31 -8.24 -9.86 10.81
N ILE A 32 -7.68 -10.51 9.77
CA ILE A 32 -6.30 -11.06 9.80
C ILE A 32 -5.18 -9.99 9.74
N GLY A 33 -5.51 -8.71 9.61
CA GLY A 33 -4.51 -7.63 9.62
C GLY A 33 -3.99 -7.18 8.25
N LYS A 34 -4.68 -7.47 7.14
CA LYS A 34 -4.27 -7.05 5.78
C LYS A 34 -4.00 -5.54 5.67
N THR A 35 -4.92 -4.73 6.19
CA THR A 35 -4.78 -3.26 6.22
C THR A 35 -3.59 -2.82 7.08
N THR A 36 -3.28 -3.57 8.14
CA THR A 36 -2.11 -3.32 9.00
C THR A 36 -0.81 -3.58 8.24
N LEU A 37 -0.70 -4.72 7.54
CA LEU A 37 0.45 -5.03 6.69
C LEU A 37 0.65 -3.97 5.60
N GLY A 38 -0.42 -3.64 4.86
CA GLY A 38 -0.36 -2.58 3.82
C GLY A 38 0.05 -1.21 4.39
N ARG A 39 -0.41 -0.86 5.59
CA ARG A 39 0.04 0.39 6.26
C ARG A 39 1.50 0.36 6.66
N GLN A 40 2.05 -0.78 7.10
CA GLN A 40 3.46 -0.88 7.45
C GLN A 40 4.35 -0.72 6.21
N VAL A 41 4.00 -1.38 5.10
CA VAL A 41 4.69 -1.20 3.80
C VAL A 41 4.60 0.25 3.34
N PHE A 42 3.42 0.88 3.37
CA PHE A 42 3.22 2.27 2.94
C PHE A 42 4.06 3.31 3.74
N HIS A 43 4.37 3.02 5.00
CA HIS A 43 5.20 3.89 5.85
C HIS A 43 6.67 3.44 5.91
N HIS A 44 7.03 2.37 5.21
CA HIS A 44 8.39 1.85 5.24
C HIS A 44 9.37 2.84 4.63
N ASP A 45 10.52 3.05 5.28
CA ASP A 45 11.52 4.02 4.86
C ASP A 45 11.98 3.85 3.41
N ASN A 46 12.21 2.60 2.98
CA ASN A 46 12.64 2.33 1.61
C ASN A 46 11.55 2.68 0.59
N ILE A 47 10.28 2.42 0.90
CA ILE A 47 9.15 2.84 0.06
C ILE A 47 9.10 4.36 -0.01
N ARG A 48 9.20 5.03 1.14
CA ARG A 48 9.18 6.50 1.25
C ARG A 48 10.33 7.21 0.55
N ARG A 49 11.48 6.55 0.39
CA ARG A 49 12.66 7.08 -0.32
C ARG A 49 12.65 6.75 -1.81
N HIS A 50 11.99 5.66 -2.22
CA HIS A 50 12.02 5.19 -3.60
C HIS A 50 11.02 5.91 -4.50
N PHE A 51 9.80 6.18 -4.02
CA PHE A 51 8.78 6.87 -4.81
C PHE A 51 8.71 8.36 -4.46
N ASP A 52 8.47 9.20 -5.47
CA ASP A 52 8.31 10.65 -5.27
C ASP A 52 6.94 11.03 -4.72
N GLY A 53 5.93 10.16 -4.90
CA GLY A 53 4.54 10.46 -4.58
C GLY A 53 3.81 9.29 -3.93
N PHE A 54 2.99 9.59 -2.92
CA PHE A 54 2.25 8.57 -2.17
C PHE A 54 0.81 8.99 -1.90
N ALA A 55 -0.13 8.05 -2.03
CA ALA A 55 -1.52 8.24 -1.63
C ALA A 55 -2.06 6.95 -0.97
N TRP A 56 -2.81 7.11 0.12
CA TRP A 56 -3.52 6.05 0.82
C TRP A 56 -5.03 6.32 0.79
N VAL A 57 -5.76 5.56 -0.03
CA VAL A 57 -7.21 5.72 -0.19
C VAL A 57 -7.99 4.52 0.31
N CYS A 58 -9.07 4.77 1.05
CA CYS A 58 -10.06 3.76 1.41
C CYS A 58 -11.19 3.77 0.37
N VAL A 59 -11.47 2.60 -0.21
CA VAL A 59 -12.57 2.38 -1.16
C VAL A 59 -13.60 1.48 -0.50
N SER A 60 -14.79 2.02 -0.26
CA SER A 60 -15.96 1.31 0.28
C SER A 60 -16.67 0.51 -0.82
N GLN A 61 -17.63 -0.35 -0.44
CA GLN A 61 -18.47 -1.09 -1.40
C GLN A 61 -19.22 -0.15 -2.36
N GLU A 62 -19.74 0.95 -1.82
CA GLU A 62 -20.31 2.03 -2.61
C GLU A 62 -19.20 3.04 -2.92
N PHE A 63 -18.83 3.14 -4.20
CA PHE A 63 -17.89 4.13 -4.70
C PHE A 63 -18.19 4.49 -6.15
N THR A 64 -17.83 5.72 -6.55
CA THR A 64 -17.69 6.05 -7.97
C THR A 64 -16.21 6.19 -8.33
N ARG A 65 -15.87 5.93 -9.60
CA ARG A 65 -14.50 6.13 -10.10
C ARG A 65 -14.02 7.57 -9.87
N LYS A 66 -14.91 8.55 -10.06
CA LYS A 66 -14.60 9.97 -9.87
C LYS A 66 -14.18 10.25 -8.44
N ASP A 67 -14.92 9.74 -7.46
CA ASP A 67 -14.62 9.98 -6.05
C ASP A 67 -13.27 9.37 -5.65
N VAL A 68 -12.95 8.17 -6.16
CA VAL A 68 -11.65 7.53 -5.90
C VAL A 68 -10.51 8.36 -6.48
N TRP A 69 -10.62 8.82 -7.74
CA TRP A 69 -9.61 9.69 -8.36
C TRP A 69 -9.42 10.99 -7.60
N GLN A 70 -10.51 11.62 -7.16
CA GLN A 70 -10.43 12.84 -6.36
C GLN A 70 -9.72 12.61 -5.02
N ARG A 71 -10.02 11.51 -4.33
CA ARG A 71 -9.34 11.15 -3.07
C ARG A 71 -7.85 10.87 -3.28
N ILE A 72 -7.48 10.17 -4.36
CA ILE A 72 -6.06 9.93 -4.70
C ILE A 72 -5.35 11.27 -4.91
N LEU A 73 -5.91 12.17 -5.73
CA LEU A 73 -5.32 13.48 -6.01
C LEU A 73 -5.23 14.36 -4.76
N GLN A 74 -6.18 14.25 -3.83
CA GLN A 74 -6.17 15.00 -2.56
C GLN A 74 -5.15 14.48 -1.55
N ASP A 75 -4.90 13.17 -1.53
CA ASP A 75 -3.95 12.56 -0.60
C ASP A 75 -2.54 12.44 -1.17
N LEU A 76 -2.37 12.64 -2.49
CA LEU A 76 -1.07 12.61 -3.15
C LEU A 76 -0.14 13.66 -2.52
N ARG A 77 0.87 13.18 -1.82
CA ARG A 77 1.97 13.98 -1.24
C ARG A 77 3.25 13.71 -1.98
#